data_AF-A0A150TIA2-F1
#
_entry.id   AF-A0A150TIA2-F1
#
_cell.length_a   1.000
_cell.length_b   1.000
_cell.length_c   1.000
_cell.angle_alpha   90.00
_cell.angle_beta   90.00
_cell.angle_gamma   90.00
#
_symmetry.space_group_name_H-M   'P 1'
#
loop_
_entity.id
_entity.type
_entity.pdbx_description
1 polymer ?
#
loop_
_entity_poly.entity_id
_entity_poly.type
_entity_poly.pdbx_seq_one_letter_code
_entity_poly.pdbx_strand_id
1 'polypeptide(L)'
;MIPPIDASALSPPAQKMAQPGAPQKLREMAARGIAPGLKPGDVVTLLVLLASREEEPARETAEKTLSALPEPLLQGALGGELQPAVIDRLARLYADRLPVVERLCAMPGIAADTLEELARTGSEAVTELIAVNEERLLKSPRVIERLYLNKNTRMSTADRLVDLASRNGVELTGIPAWREVSLAIKDELIAEPSPEPTPDDVMFVETQALSEALEADEPVDTHVEDEEGKEEIKAQYVPLYKRLADMTMSQRIRRAMLGSREERMLLVRDSNRLVASAAVRSPQMQEEEVVLISRNRNISDEVLRIIATTPEWTKSYTVKRNLVENPRTPVLVATRLVQHLRESDLRGIAKSKNVTSPVKDAARRHLERRKS
;
A
#
# COMPACT_ATOMS: atom_id res chain seq x y z
N MET A 1 -17.45 6.26 6.18
CA MET A 1 -17.84 6.32 7.61
C MET A 1 -18.94 5.31 7.86
N ILE A 2 -18.76 4.43 8.84
CA ILE A 2 -19.73 3.38 9.18
C ILE A 2 -20.84 3.99 10.06
N PRO A 3 -22.13 3.87 9.68
CA PRO A 3 -23.23 4.32 10.52
C PRO A 3 -23.25 3.62 11.89
N PRO A 4 -23.55 4.33 12.99
CA PRO A 4 -23.69 3.72 14.30
C PRO A 4 -24.90 2.76 14.33
N ILE A 5 -24.93 1.89 15.33
CA ILE A 5 -26.05 0.97 15.53
C ILE A 5 -27.32 1.77 15.85
N ASP A 6 -28.34 1.60 15.01
CA ASP A 6 -29.68 2.10 15.25
C ASP A 6 -30.45 1.08 16.10
N ALA A 7 -30.60 1.39 17.38
CA ALA A 7 -31.36 0.55 18.30
C ALA A 7 -32.84 0.47 17.94
N SER A 8 -33.41 1.47 17.25
CA SER A 8 -34.84 1.49 16.88
C SER A 8 -35.20 0.49 15.78
N ALA A 9 -34.22 0.05 15.00
CA ALA A 9 -34.38 -0.97 13.97
C ALA A 9 -34.40 -2.41 14.52
N LEU A 10 -34.09 -2.60 15.83
CA LEU A 10 -34.13 -3.91 16.48
C LEU A 10 -35.56 -4.36 16.78
N SER A 11 -35.76 -5.67 17.00
CA SER A 11 -37.05 -6.18 17.48
C SER A 11 -37.44 -5.58 18.84
N PRO A 12 -38.75 -5.45 19.18
CA PRO A 12 -39.17 -4.82 20.43
C PRO A 12 -38.55 -5.44 21.71
N PRO A 13 -38.34 -6.76 21.82
CA PRO A 13 -37.60 -7.35 22.94
C PRO A 13 -36.13 -6.89 22.98
N ALA A 14 -35.46 -6.84 21.83
CA ALA A 14 -34.07 -6.42 21.73
C ALA A 14 -33.90 -4.92 22.04
N GLN A 15 -34.85 -4.07 21.63
CA GLN A 15 -34.85 -2.64 21.97
C GLN A 15 -34.83 -2.41 23.49
N LYS A 16 -35.62 -3.17 24.26
CA LYS A 16 -35.63 -3.08 25.73
C LYS A 16 -34.28 -3.44 26.36
N MET A 17 -33.57 -4.40 25.77
CA MET A 17 -32.23 -4.81 26.23
C MET A 17 -31.13 -3.85 25.77
N ALA A 18 -31.34 -3.16 24.65
CA ALA A 18 -30.42 -2.18 24.10
C ALA A 18 -30.39 -0.87 24.91
N GLN A 19 -31.43 -0.54 25.68
CA GLN A 19 -31.48 0.72 26.44
C GLN A 19 -30.36 0.80 27.50
N PRO A 20 -29.71 1.96 27.71
CA PRO A 20 -28.70 2.12 28.76
C PRO A 20 -29.21 1.81 30.17
N GLY A 21 -30.51 2.07 30.43
CA GLY A 21 -31.17 1.76 31.70
C GLY A 21 -31.69 0.32 31.84
N ALA A 22 -31.36 -0.59 30.91
CA ALA A 22 -31.84 -1.97 30.99
C ALA A 22 -31.34 -2.68 32.26
N PRO A 23 -32.17 -3.53 32.90
CA PRO A 23 -31.77 -4.29 34.09
C PRO A 23 -30.45 -5.03 33.87
N GLN A 24 -29.54 -4.93 34.85
CA GLN A 24 -28.19 -5.49 34.76
C GLN A 24 -28.19 -6.99 34.37
N LYS A 25 -29.07 -7.79 34.98
CA LYS A 25 -29.20 -9.22 34.67
C LYS A 25 -29.51 -9.49 33.19
N LEU A 26 -30.34 -8.65 32.56
CA LEU A 26 -30.68 -8.81 31.13
C LEU A 26 -29.50 -8.44 30.24
N ARG A 27 -28.74 -7.41 30.59
CA ARG A 27 -27.51 -7.02 29.88
C ARG A 27 -26.44 -8.10 30.00
N GLU A 28 -26.25 -8.68 31.19
CA GLU A 28 -25.33 -9.80 31.41
C GLU A 28 -25.74 -11.06 30.63
N MET A 29 -27.04 -11.35 30.53
CA MET A 29 -27.54 -12.46 29.69
C MET A 29 -27.26 -12.22 28.20
N ALA A 30 -27.58 -11.02 27.70
CA ALA A 30 -27.27 -10.65 26.31
C ALA A 30 -25.77 -10.69 26.02
N ALA A 31 -24.93 -10.22 26.95
CA ALA A 31 -23.48 -10.25 26.83
C ALA A 31 -22.89 -11.67 26.73
N ARG A 32 -23.60 -12.69 27.24
CA ARG A 32 -23.24 -14.11 27.08
C ARG A 32 -23.84 -14.74 25.81
N GLY A 33 -24.53 -13.96 24.98
CA GLY A 33 -25.25 -14.44 23.80
C GLY A 33 -26.54 -15.20 24.12
N ILE A 34 -27.04 -15.10 25.36
CA ILE A 34 -28.25 -15.80 25.82
C ILE A 34 -29.42 -14.82 25.83
N ALA A 35 -30.24 -14.86 24.78
CA ALA A 35 -31.46 -14.05 24.71
C ALA A 35 -32.61 -14.86 24.09
N PRO A 36 -33.39 -15.59 24.91
CA PRO A 36 -34.48 -16.43 24.43
C PRO A 36 -35.52 -15.62 23.65
N GLY A 37 -35.91 -16.12 22.48
CA GLY A 37 -36.94 -15.49 21.63
C GLY A 37 -36.44 -14.34 20.75
N LEU A 38 -35.16 -13.97 20.82
CA LEU A 38 -34.57 -13.01 19.89
C LEU A 38 -34.04 -13.73 18.64
N LYS A 39 -34.11 -13.03 17.50
CA LYS A 39 -33.49 -13.50 16.26
C LYS A 39 -31.95 -13.45 16.42
N PRO A 40 -31.20 -14.39 15.82
CA PRO A 40 -29.74 -14.38 15.87
C PRO A 40 -29.09 -13.03 15.54
N GLY A 41 -29.57 -12.33 14.50
CA GLY A 41 -29.08 -10.99 14.12
C GLY A 41 -29.28 -9.92 15.21
N ASP A 42 -30.40 -9.97 15.94
CA ASP A 42 -30.65 -9.05 17.06
C ASP A 42 -29.70 -9.34 18.22
N VAL A 43 -29.45 -10.62 18.53
CA VAL A 43 -28.53 -11.03 19.59
C VAL A 43 -27.11 -10.56 19.27
N VAL A 44 -26.64 -10.77 18.05
CA VAL A 44 -25.30 -10.30 17.63
C VAL A 44 -25.24 -8.77 17.63
N THR A 45 -26.30 -8.07 17.22
CA THR A 45 -26.33 -6.60 17.28
C THR A 45 -26.25 -6.08 18.71
N LEU A 46 -26.96 -6.72 19.66
CA LEU A 46 -26.86 -6.39 21.08
C LEU A 46 -25.46 -6.64 21.63
N LEU A 47 -24.83 -7.75 21.25
CA LEU A 47 -23.44 -8.04 21.64
C LEU A 47 -22.49 -6.95 21.16
N VAL A 48 -22.58 -6.53 19.89
CA VAL A 48 -21.74 -5.44 19.34
C VAL A 48 -22.02 -4.12 20.06
N LEU A 49 -23.30 -3.82 20.34
CA LEU A 49 -23.69 -2.61 21.06
C LEU A 49 -23.12 -2.57 22.48
N LEU A 50 -23.22 -3.66 23.24
CA LEU A 50 -22.68 -3.75 24.60
C LEU A 50 -21.15 -3.69 24.60
N ALA A 51 -20.49 -4.34 23.63
CA ALA A 51 -19.04 -4.28 23.45
C ALA A 51 -18.52 -2.88 23.08
N SER A 52 -19.36 -2.03 22.48
CA SER A 52 -18.95 -0.70 22.01
C SER A 52 -19.16 0.42 23.04
N ARG A 53 -19.81 0.15 24.18
CA ARG A 53 -20.11 1.15 25.21
C ARG A 53 -19.00 1.23 26.25
N GLU A 54 -18.51 2.43 26.51
CA GLU A 54 -17.40 2.63 27.46
C GLU A 54 -17.77 2.26 28.91
N GLU A 55 -18.94 2.68 29.39
CA GLU A 55 -19.38 2.45 30.78
C GLU A 55 -20.27 1.20 30.95
N GLU A 56 -20.18 0.22 30.06
CA GLU A 56 -21.00 -1.00 30.14
C GLU A 56 -20.32 -2.10 30.98
N PRO A 57 -20.85 -2.48 32.17
CA PRO A 57 -20.24 -3.51 33.01
C PRO A 57 -20.12 -4.87 32.31
N ALA A 58 -21.00 -5.17 31.37
CA ALA A 58 -21.00 -6.42 30.62
C ALA A 58 -20.10 -6.40 29.36
N ARG A 59 -19.38 -5.30 29.09
CA ARG A 59 -18.57 -5.09 27.87
C ARG A 59 -17.57 -6.20 27.63
N GLU A 60 -16.74 -6.52 28.62
CA GLU A 60 -15.69 -7.54 28.48
C GLU A 60 -16.28 -8.93 28.19
N THR A 61 -17.43 -9.24 28.79
CA THR A 61 -18.14 -10.49 28.52
C THR A 61 -18.66 -10.51 27.08
N ALA A 62 -19.27 -9.42 26.62
CA ALA A 62 -19.76 -9.29 25.25
C ALA A 62 -18.62 -9.38 24.22
N GLU A 63 -17.47 -8.75 24.48
CA GLU A 63 -16.28 -8.85 23.62
C GLU A 63 -15.75 -10.28 23.53
N LYS A 64 -15.66 -10.99 24.66
CA LYS A 64 -15.27 -12.41 24.69
C LYS A 64 -16.26 -13.26 23.90
N THR A 65 -17.56 -13.10 24.11
CA THR A 65 -18.58 -13.83 23.36
C THR A 65 -18.55 -13.51 21.86
N LEU A 66 -18.31 -12.25 21.46
CA LEU A 66 -18.18 -11.86 20.06
C LEU A 66 -16.96 -12.48 19.38
N SER A 67 -15.83 -12.63 20.09
CA SER A 67 -14.64 -13.26 19.54
C SER A 67 -14.82 -14.76 19.29
N ALA A 68 -15.74 -15.39 20.03
CA ALA A 68 -15.99 -16.83 20.00
C ALA A 68 -17.51 -17.13 19.92
N LEU A 69 -18.19 -16.56 18.93
CA LEU A 69 -19.62 -16.80 18.71
C LEU A 69 -19.90 -18.28 18.46
N PRO A 70 -20.92 -18.86 19.12
CA PRO A 70 -21.40 -20.19 18.78
C PRO A 70 -21.82 -20.28 17.31
N GLU A 71 -21.39 -21.34 16.62
CA GLU A 71 -21.62 -21.49 15.17
C GLU A 71 -23.10 -21.34 14.75
N PRO A 72 -24.09 -21.91 15.47
CA PRO A 72 -25.51 -21.71 15.12
C PRO A 72 -25.95 -20.25 15.20
N LEU A 73 -25.41 -19.49 16.16
CA LEU A 73 -25.74 -18.08 16.32
C LEU A 73 -25.11 -17.25 15.20
N LEU A 74 -23.85 -17.53 14.85
CA LEU A 74 -23.15 -16.89 13.75
C LEU A 74 -23.85 -17.16 12.42
N GLN A 75 -24.12 -18.42 12.09
CA GLN A 75 -24.82 -18.80 10.85
C GLN A 75 -26.23 -18.20 10.79
N GLY A 76 -26.95 -18.21 11.91
CA GLY A 76 -28.26 -17.58 12.00
C GLY A 76 -28.22 -16.07 11.76
N ALA A 77 -27.19 -15.38 12.23
CA ALA A 77 -27.02 -13.95 12.02
C ALA A 77 -26.63 -13.63 10.56
N LEU A 78 -25.72 -14.43 9.98
CA LEU A 78 -25.29 -14.33 8.59
C LEU A 78 -26.40 -14.68 7.58
N GLY A 79 -27.42 -15.43 7.99
CA GLY A 79 -28.60 -15.72 7.20
C GLY A 79 -29.58 -14.55 7.07
N GLY A 80 -29.47 -13.52 7.92
CA GLY A 80 -30.36 -12.37 7.95
C GLY A 80 -29.74 -11.07 7.43
N GLU A 81 -30.43 -9.95 7.69
CA GLU A 81 -29.92 -8.61 7.46
C GLU A 81 -29.24 -8.09 8.74
N LEU A 82 -28.04 -7.52 8.58
CA LEU A 82 -27.26 -6.96 9.67
C LEU A 82 -27.02 -5.47 9.41
N GLN A 83 -26.95 -4.69 10.49
CA GLN A 83 -26.61 -3.27 10.40
C GLN A 83 -25.12 -3.09 10.04
N PRO A 84 -24.73 -1.99 9.37
CA PRO A 84 -23.36 -1.78 8.89
C PRO A 84 -22.28 -1.91 9.97
N ALA A 85 -22.50 -1.36 11.17
CA ALA A 85 -21.56 -1.48 12.30
C ALA A 85 -21.37 -2.93 12.79
N VAL A 86 -22.42 -3.76 12.68
CA VAL A 86 -22.36 -5.17 13.05
C VAL A 86 -21.58 -5.95 12.00
N ILE A 87 -21.82 -5.66 10.71
CA ILE A 87 -21.06 -6.22 9.59
C ILE A 87 -19.57 -5.89 9.76
N ASP A 88 -19.22 -4.64 10.02
CA ASP A 88 -17.84 -4.22 10.25
C ASP A 88 -17.18 -4.99 11.40
N ARG A 89 -17.87 -5.08 12.54
CA ARG A 89 -17.33 -5.78 13.71
C ARG A 89 -17.08 -7.26 13.43
N LEU A 90 -18.02 -7.94 12.77
CA LEU A 90 -17.86 -9.35 12.39
C LEU A 90 -16.76 -9.53 11.35
N ALA A 91 -16.69 -8.66 10.34
CA ALA A 91 -15.67 -8.70 9.30
C ALA A 91 -14.25 -8.61 9.89
N ARG A 92 -14.05 -7.78 10.91
CA ARG A 92 -12.76 -7.65 11.62
C ARG A 92 -12.43 -8.88 12.48
N LEU A 93 -13.40 -9.41 13.21
CA LEU A 93 -13.18 -10.55 14.11
C LEU A 93 -12.98 -11.87 13.38
N TYR A 94 -13.61 -12.02 12.23
CA TYR A 94 -13.64 -13.27 11.47
C TYR A 94 -13.02 -13.12 10.08
N ALA A 95 -12.07 -12.19 9.92
CA ALA A 95 -11.39 -11.91 8.65
C ALA A 95 -10.73 -13.16 8.03
N ASP A 96 -10.25 -14.08 8.86
CA ASP A 96 -9.60 -15.32 8.42
C ASP A 96 -10.59 -16.45 8.09
N ARG A 97 -11.88 -16.28 8.42
CA ARG A 97 -12.92 -17.28 8.13
C ARG A 97 -13.59 -16.95 6.80
N LEU A 98 -13.03 -17.46 5.70
CA LEU A 98 -13.51 -17.17 4.34
C LEU A 98 -15.04 -17.33 4.16
N PRO A 99 -15.71 -18.39 4.63
CA PRO A 99 -17.17 -18.52 4.47
C PRO A 99 -17.97 -17.42 5.17
N VAL A 100 -17.44 -16.86 6.27
CA VAL A 100 -18.06 -15.73 6.98
C VAL A 100 -17.88 -14.46 6.18
N VAL A 101 -16.65 -14.18 5.72
CA VAL A 101 -16.34 -12.99 4.92
C VAL A 101 -17.11 -12.98 3.60
N GLU A 102 -17.22 -14.12 2.91
CA GLU A 102 -18.04 -14.29 1.71
C GLU A 102 -19.47 -13.82 1.94
N ARG A 103 -20.09 -14.29 3.03
CA ARG A 103 -21.46 -13.94 3.34
C ARG A 103 -21.62 -12.47 3.72
N LEU A 104 -20.67 -11.89 4.44
CA LEU A 104 -20.66 -10.47 4.81
C LEU A 104 -20.49 -9.56 3.58
N CYS A 105 -19.58 -9.91 2.65
CA CYS A 105 -19.34 -9.15 1.43
C CYS A 105 -20.56 -9.12 0.49
N ALA A 106 -21.38 -10.16 0.53
CA ALA A 106 -22.64 -10.24 -0.21
C ALA A 106 -23.77 -9.37 0.37
N MET A 107 -23.64 -8.87 1.61
CA MET A 107 -24.68 -8.06 2.24
C MET A 107 -24.75 -6.65 1.61
N PRO A 108 -25.94 -6.15 1.25
CA PRO A 108 -26.10 -4.79 0.73
C PRO A 108 -25.65 -3.68 1.69
N GLY A 109 -25.72 -3.95 2.99
CA GLY A 109 -25.37 -3.00 4.06
C GLY A 109 -23.88 -2.92 4.39
N ILE A 110 -23.00 -3.64 3.69
CA ILE A 110 -21.56 -3.56 3.94
C ILE A 110 -21.04 -2.16 3.60
N ALA A 111 -20.38 -1.52 4.57
CA ALA A 111 -19.83 -0.19 4.40
C ALA A 111 -18.55 -0.22 3.54
N ALA A 112 -18.30 0.85 2.79
CA ALA A 112 -17.07 1.02 2.04
C ALA A 112 -15.82 0.91 2.93
N ASP A 113 -15.83 1.55 4.12
CA ASP A 113 -14.72 1.50 5.08
C ASP A 113 -14.41 0.05 5.54
N THR A 114 -15.42 -0.81 5.65
CA THR A 114 -15.24 -2.23 5.99
C THR A 114 -14.57 -2.99 4.85
N LEU A 115 -14.97 -2.71 3.61
CA LEU A 115 -14.33 -3.29 2.43
C LEU A 115 -12.91 -2.79 2.24
N GLU A 116 -12.63 -1.51 2.51
CA GLU A 116 -11.27 -0.97 2.49
C GLU A 116 -10.37 -1.73 3.47
N GLU A 117 -10.86 -2.02 4.69
CA GLU A 117 -10.09 -2.78 5.68
C GLU A 117 -9.87 -4.23 5.24
N LEU A 118 -10.92 -4.92 4.78
CA LEU A 118 -10.80 -6.29 4.26
C LEU A 118 -9.88 -6.36 3.04
N ALA A 119 -9.92 -5.37 2.16
CA ALA A 119 -9.02 -5.26 1.02
C ALA A 119 -7.57 -5.04 1.45
N ARG A 120 -7.34 -4.32 2.56
CA ARG A 120 -6.01 -4.00 3.08
C ARG A 120 -5.33 -5.20 3.75
N THR A 121 -6.07 -6.02 4.49
CA THR A 121 -5.51 -7.12 5.30
C THR A 121 -5.91 -8.52 4.85
N GLY A 122 -6.85 -8.62 3.91
CA GLY A 122 -7.39 -9.88 3.45
C GLY A 122 -6.33 -10.81 2.87
N SER A 123 -6.59 -12.10 3.00
CA SER A 123 -5.88 -13.15 2.27
C SER A 123 -6.21 -13.06 0.78
N GLU A 124 -5.47 -13.82 -0.04
CA GLU A 124 -5.70 -13.89 -1.49
C GLU A 124 -7.19 -14.14 -1.81
N ALA A 125 -7.80 -15.16 -1.21
CA ALA A 125 -9.19 -15.51 -1.42
C ALA A 125 -10.17 -14.38 -1.06
N VAL A 126 -9.90 -13.63 0.01
CA VAL A 126 -10.73 -12.46 0.39
C VAL A 126 -10.57 -11.33 -0.63
N THR A 127 -9.35 -11.09 -1.11
CA THR A 127 -9.09 -10.03 -2.09
C THR A 127 -9.72 -10.34 -3.44
N GLU A 128 -9.67 -11.61 -3.87
CA GLU A 128 -10.33 -12.08 -5.09
C GLU A 128 -11.86 -11.95 -4.99
N LEU A 129 -12.44 -12.32 -3.84
CA LEU A 129 -13.87 -12.16 -3.57
C LEU A 129 -14.32 -10.69 -3.69
N ILE A 130 -13.55 -9.75 -3.14
CA ILE A 130 -13.87 -8.31 -3.20
C ILE A 130 -13.76 -7.78 -4.64
N ALA A 131 -12.77 -8.28 -5.41
CA ALA A 131 -12.46 -7.81 -6.75
C ALA A 131 -13.51 -8.17 -7.83
N VAL A 132 -14.55 -8.95 -7.49
CA VAL A 132 -15.60 -9.37 -8.44
C VAL A 132 -16.62 -8.26 -8.72
N ASN A 133 -16.92 -7.39 -7.75
CA ASN A 133 -18.00 -6.40 -7.89
C ASN A 133 -17.50 -5.06 -8.40
N GLU A 134 -17.33 -4.94 -9.72
CA GLU A 134 -16.79 -3.74 -10.38
C GLU A 134 -17.60 -2.47 -10.09
N GLU A 135 -18.94 -2.54 -10.09
CA GLU A 135 -19.81 -1.39 -9.79
C GLU A 135 -19.52 -0.84 -8.40
N ARG A 136 -19.31 -1.72 -7.42
CA ARG A 136 -18.97 -1.34 -6.06
C ARG A 136 -17.58 -0.72 -5.96
N LEU A 137 -16.60 -1.26 -6.69
CA LEU A 137 -15.22 -0.77 -6.71
C LEU A 137 -15.13 0.62 -7.36
N LEU A 138 -15.87 0.86 -8.43
CA LEU A 138 -15.95 2.18 -9.07
C LEU A 138 -16.63 3.21 -8.17
N LYS A 139 -17.65 2.82 -7.38
CA LYS A 139 -18.26 3.68 -6.36
C LYS A 139 -17.34 3.97 -5.17
N SER A 140 -16.39 3.08 -4.88
CA SER A 140 -15.46 3.19 -3.75
C SER A 140 -14.01 2.94 -4.19
N PRO A 141 -13.38 3.85 -4.96
CA PRO A 141 -12.06 3.63 -5.57
C PRO A 141 -10.93 3.33 -4.58
N ARG A 142 -11.06 3.81 -3.32
CA ARG A 142 -10.12 3.51 -2.24
C ARG A 142 -10.00 2.01 -1.97
N VAL A 143 -11.04 1.22 -2.22
CA VAL A 143 -10.95 -0.25 -2.12
C VAL A 143 -9.96 -0.79 -3.15
N ILE A 144 -9.97 -0.25 -4.37
CA ILE A 144 -8.99 -0.62 -5.41
C ILE A 144 -7.57 -0.27 -4.96
N GLU A 145 -7.37 0.92 -4.39
CA GLU A 145 -6.06 1.34 -3.87
C GLU A 145 -5.53 0.36 -2.80
N ARG A 146 -6.42 -0.11 -1.90
CA ARG A 146 -6.08 -1.09 -0.87
C ARG A 146 -5.75 -2.46 -1.46
N LEU A 147 -6.51 -2.93 -2.44
CA LEU A 147 -6.24 -4.20 -3.14
C LEU A 147 -4.90 -4.13 -3.89
N TYR A 148 -4.64 -3.04 -4.61
CA TYR A 148 -3.40 -2.86 -5.35
C TYR A 148 -2.16 -2.91 -4.42
N LEU A 149 -2.26 -2.30 -3.24
CA LEU A 149 -1.19 -2.26 -2.25
C LEU A 149 -1.17 -3.46 -1.28
N ASN A 150 -2.08 -4.42 -1.42
CA ASN A 150 -2.07 -5.65 -0.63
C ASN A 150 -1.17 -6.70 -1.29
N LYS A 151 -0.18 -7.20 -0.55
CA LYS A 151 0.77 -8.24 -1.01
C LYS A 151 0.11 -9.57 -1.35
N ASN A 152 -1.06 -9.86 -0.77
CA ASN A 152 -1.82 -11.08 -1.02
C ASN A 152 -2.74 -10.98 -2.24
N THR A 153 -2.96 -9.78 -2.79
CA THR A 153 -3.78 -9.63 -3.99
C THR A 153 -2.99 -10.07 -5.20
N ARG A 154 -3.57 -10.98 -5.98
CA ARG A 154 -2.99 -11.50 -7.23
C ARG A 154 -2.58 -10.38 -8.17
N MET A 155 -1.53 -10.63 -8.95
CA MET A 155 -1.01 -9.67 -9.92
C MET A 155 -2.02 -9.41 -11.04
N SER A 156 -2.59 -10.48 -11.59
CA SER A 156 -3.67 -10.46 -12.57
C SER A 156 -4.87 -9.63 -12.10
N THR A 157 -5.26 -9.80 -10.83
CA THR A 157 -6.34 -9.00 -10.22
C THR A 157 -5.95 -7.54 -10.09
N ALA A 158 -4.75 -7.22 -9.60
CA ALA A 158 -4.32 -5.82 -9.52
C ALA A 158 -4.31 -5.12 -10.89
N ASP A 159 -3.84 -5.81 -11.94
CA ASP A 159 -3.85 -5.31 -13.32
C ASP A 159 -5.27 -5.04 -13.82
N ARG A 160 -6.20 -6.00 -13.63
CA ARG A 160 -7.62 -5.82 -13.95
C ARG A 160 -8.21 -4.59 -13.26
N LEU A 161 -7.87 -4.38 -11.99
CA LEU A 161 -8.41 -3.27 -11.21
C LEU A 161 -7.86 -1.90 -11.65
N VAL A 162 -6.57 -1.84 -11.99
CA VAL A 162 -5.96 -0.63 -12.56
C VAL A 162 -6.56 -0.31 -13.94
N ASP A 163 -6.73 -1.32 -14.79
CA ASP A 163 -7.39 -1.17 -16.09
C ASP A 163 -8.85 -0.71 -15.94
N LEU A 164 -9.62 -1.34 -15.05
CA LEU A 164 -11.00 -0.95 -14.74
C LEU A 164 -11.09 0.53 -14.34
N ALA A 165 -10.26 0.99 -13.40
CA ALA A 165 -10.24 2.38 -12.97
C ALA A 165 -9.81 3.33 -14.10
N SER A 166 -8.76 2.96 -14.86
CA SER A 166 -8.24 3.73 -16.00
C SER A 166 -9.29 3.93 -17.10
N ARG A 167 -10.00 2.86 -17.49
CA ARG A 167 -11.06 2.90 -18.52
C ARG A 167 -12.27 3.74 -18.11
N ASN A 168 -12.58 3.77 -16.82
CA ASN A 168 -13.69 4.55 -16.28
C ASN A 168 -13.29 5.98 -15.87
N GLY A 169 -12.05 6.41 -16.14
CA GLY A 169 -11.58 7.76 -15.80
C GLY A 169 -11.48 8.01 -14.30
N VAL A 170 -11.34 6.95 -13.49
CA VAL A 170 -11.21 7.04 -12.04
C VAL A 170 -9.73 7.13 -11.69
N GLU A 171 -9.33 8.24 -11.09
CA GLU A 171 -7.96 8.46 -10.62
C GLU A 171 -7.76 7.87 -9.21
N LEU A 172 -6.79 6.98 -9.05
CA LEU A 172 -6.48 6.32 -7.77
C LEU A 172 -5.34 7.04 -7.03
N THR A 173 -5.70 8.12 -6.35
CA THR A 173 -4.75 9.01 -5.65
C THR A 173 -3.94 8.34 -4.54
N GLY A 174 -4.43 7.23 -3.98
CA GLY A 174 -3.72 6.45 -2.97
C GLY A 174 -2.57 5.60 -3.51
N ILE A 175 -2.42 5.47 -4.82
CA ILE A 175 -1.29 4.79 -5.46
C ILE A 175 -0.23 5.84 -5.86
N PRO A 176 0.95 5.91 -5.21
CA PRO A 176 1.95 6.95 -5.47
C PRO A 176 2.43 7.05 -6.92
N ALA A 177 2.46 5.91 -7.62
CA ALA A 177 2.85 5.79 -9.03
C ALA A 177 1.63 5.52 -9.94
N TRP A 178 0.46 6.07 -9.60
CA TRP A 178 -0.79 5.85 -10.34
C TRP A 178 -0.64 6.18 -11.83
N ARG A 179 -0.01 7.31 -12.16
CA ARG A 179 0.16 7.74 -13.55
C ARG A 179 1.01 6.73 -14.33
N GLU A 180 2.10 6.27 -13.73
CA GLU A 180 3.02 5.31 -14.34
C GLU A 180 2.32 3.98 -14.59
N VAL A 181 1.59 3.44 -13.62
CA VAL A 181 0.88 2.15 -13.78
C VAL A 181 -0.33 2.26 -14.73
N SER A 182 -1.09 3.37 -14.68
CA SER A 182 -2.22 3.62 -15.59
C SER A 182 -1.78 3.80 -17.04
N LEU A 183 -0.58 4.34 -17.29
CA LEU A 183 0.01 4.38 -18.63
C LEU A 183 0.52 3.02 -19.05
N ALA A 184 1.17 2.29 -18.13
CA ALA A 184 1.75 0.99 -18.43
C ALA A 184 0.68 -0.05 -18.83
N ILE A 185 -0.44 -0.06 -18.12
CA ILE A 185 -1.48 -1.09 -18.30
C ILE A 185 -2.20 -0.99 -19.65
N LYS A 186 -2.24 0.20 -20.27
CA LYS A 186 -3.04 0.44 -21.48
C LYS A 186 -2.61 -0.39 -22.68
N ASP A 187 -1.33 -0.74 -22.74
CA ASP A 187 -0.73 -1.50 -23.83
C ASP A 187 -0.62 -3.00 -23.51
N GLU A 188 -1.10 -3.44 -22.34
CA GLU A 188 -0.98 -4.82 -21.87
C GLU A 188 -2.29 -5.61 -22.08
N LEU A 189 -2.15 -6.92 -22.31
CA LEU A 189 -3.28 -7.83 -22.38
C LEU A 189 -3.74 -8.19 -20.97
N ILE A 190 -4.94 -7.79 -20.61
CA ILE A 190 -5.52 -8.06 -19.30
C ILE A 190 -6.09 -9.48 -19.25
N ALA A 191 -5.58 -10.29 -18.33
CA ALA A 191 -6.10 -11.63 -18.07
C ALA A 191 -7.55 -11.58 -17.58
N GLU A 192 -8.36 -12.57 -17.98
CA GLU A 192 -9.72 -12.73 -17.46
C GLU A 192 -9.70 -13.27 -16.01
N PRO A 193 -10.74 -12.99 -15.20
CA PRO A 193 -10.85 -13.55 -13.86
C PRO A 193 -10.83 -15.09 -13.87
N SER A 194 -9.95 -15.69 -13.07
CA SER A 194 -9.79 -17.13 -12.95
C SER A 194 -9.84 -17.57 -11.48
N PRO A 195 -10.46 -18.73 -11.16
CA PRO A 195 -10.38 -19.31 -9.81
C PRO A 195 -8.93 -19.63 -9.39
N GLU A 196 -8.14 -20.13 -10.33
CA GLU A 196 -6.74 -20.51 -10.10
C GLU A 196 -5.79 -19.36 -10.48
N PRO A 197 -4.66 -19.21 -9.75
CA PRO A 197 -3.64 -18.22 -10.08
C PRO A 197 -3.10 -18.39 -11.51
N THR A 198 -2.87 -17.29 -12.20
CA THR A 198 -2.26 -17.32 -13.54
C THR A 198 -0.73 -17.57 -13.45
N PRO A 199 -0.06 -17.90 -14.56
CA PRO A 199 1.41 -17.96 -14.58
C PRO A 199 2.09 -16.66 -14.11
N ASP A 200 1.49 -15.51 -14.43
CA ASP A 200 1.98 -14.20 -13.99
C ASP A 200 1.83 -14.01 -12.48
N ASP A 201 0.75 -14.51 -11.88
CA ASP A 201 0.56 -14.49 -10.43
C ASP A 201 1.63 -15.31 -9.72
N VAL A 202 1.92 -16.51 -10.24
CA VAL A 202 2.96 -17.39 -9.70
C VAL A 202 4.34 -16.73 -9.84
N MET A 203 4.66 -16.19 -11.02
CA MET A 203 5.93 -15.49 -11.27
C MET A 203 6.10 -14.30 -10.31
N PHE A 204 5.03 -13.55 -10.02
CA PHE A 204 5.06 -12.41 -9.11
C PHE A 204 5.40 -12.83 -7.67
N VAL A 205 4.80 -13.93 -7.18
CA VAL A 205 5.07 -14.48 -5.84
C VAL A 205 6.47 -15.10 -5.76
N GLU A 206 6.89 -15.87 -6.75
CA GLU A 206 8.22 -16.46 -6.79
C GLU A 206 9.35 -15.42 -6.81
N THR A 207 9.10 -14.29 -7.49
CA THR A 207 10.06 -13.18 -7.53
C THR A 207 10.19 -12.51 -6.18
N GLN A 208 9.09 -12.39 -5.43
CA GLN A 208 9.14 -11.94 -4.04
C GLN A 208 9.97 -12.87 -3.16
N ALA A 209 9.68 -14.17 -3.20
CA ALA A 209 10.38 -15.15 -2.40
C ALA A 209 11.88 -15.19 -2.72
N LEU A 210 12.24 -15.04 -4.01
CA LEU A 210 13.63 -14.91 -4.42
C LEU A 210 14.28 -13.65 -3.85
N SER A 211 13.57 -12.51 -3.87
CA SER A 211 14.11 -11.27 -3.33
C SER A 211 14.31 -11.32 -1.82
N GLU A 212 13.35 -11.87 -1.08
CA GLU A 212 13.44 -12.08 0.38
C GLU A 212 14.62 -13.00 0.73
N ALA A 213 14.91 -14.02 -0.08
CA ALA A 213 16.08 -14.87 0.10
C ALA A 213 17.43 -14.18 -0.19
N LEU A 214 17.41 -13.06 -0.91
CA LEU A 214 18.59 -12.26 -1.28
C LEU A 214 18.72 -10.97 -0.46
N GLU A 215 17.85 -10.78 0.53
CA GLU A 215 17.83 -9.59 1.39
C GLU A 215 19.15 -9.47 2.16
N ALA A 216 19.77 -8.31 2.07
CA ALA A 216 20.99 -8.01 2.81
C ALA A 216 20.68 -7.36 4.16
N ASP A 217 21.52 -7.58 5.18
CA ASP A 217 21.34 -6.93 6.49
C ASP A 217 21.49 -5.40 6.40
N GLU A 218 22.41 -4.93 5.54
CA GLU A 218 22.69 -3.49 5.37
C GLU A 218 22.30 -2.99 3.97
N PRO A 219 21.94 -1.70 3.83
CA PRO A 219 21.70 -1.09 2.53
C PRO A 219 22.97 -1.13 1.66
N VAL A 220 22.97 -2.04 0.69
CA VAL A 220 24.05 -2.18 -0.29
C VAL A 220 23.55 -1.82 -1.67
N ASP A 221 24.46 -1.27 -2.48
CA ASP A 221 24.18 -1.11 -3.91
C ASP A 221 24.10 -2.49 -4.58
N THR A 222 23.15 -2.68 -5.48
CA THR A 222 22.97 -3.91 -6.26
C THR A 222 23.98 -4.02 -7.41
N HIS A 223 24.66 -2.93 -7.74
CA HIS A 223 25.64 -2.85 -8.82
C HIS A 223 27.06 -2.61 -8.29
N VAL A 224 28.05 -2.87 -9.14
CA VAL A 224 29.48 -2.57 -8.95
C VAL A 224 30.03 -1.95 -10.24
N GLU A 225 31.03 -1.09 -10.11
CA GLU A 225 31.79 -0.60 -11.26
C GLU A 225 32.97 -1.56 -11.51
N ASP A 226 33.16 -1.98 -12.76
CA ASP A 226 34.31 -2.78 -13.18
C ASP A 226 35.58 -1.92 -13.35
N GLU A 227 36.70 -2.56 -13.72
CA GLU A 227 38.00 -1.88 -13.92
C GLU A 227 37.95 -0.83 -15.05
N GLU A 228 36.98 -0.93 -15.96
CA GLU A 228 36.75 -0.01 -17.07
C GLU A 228 35.74 1.11 -16.72
N GLY A 229 35.18 1.08 -15.50
CA GLY A 229 34.18 2.03 -15.02
C GLY A 229 32.78 1.77 -15.57
N LYS A 230 32.51 0.58 -16.11
CA LYS A 230 31.18 0.14 -16.53
C LYS A 230 30.46 -0.50 -15.35
N GLU A 231 29.17 -0.18 -15.23
CA GLU A 231 28.34 -0.68 -14.14
C GLU A 231 27.80 -2.08 -14.47
N GLU A 232 28.06 -3.03 -13.58
CA GLU A 232 27.59 -4.41 -13.67
C GLU A 232 26.78 -4.79 -12.43
N ILE A 233 25.79 -5.67 -12.62
CA ILE A 233 24.97 -6.19 -11.52
C ILE A 233 25.81 -7.20 -10.74
N LYS A 234 25.83 -7.08 -9.40
CA LYS A 234 26.50 -8.08 -8.56
C LYS A 234 25.93 -9.46 -8.83
N ALA A 235 26.80 -10.47 -8.91
CA ALA A 235 26.43 -11.85 -9.28
C ALA A 235 25.23 -12.40 -8.48
N GLN A 236 25.13 -12.07 -7.19
CA GLN A 236 24.03 -12.48 -6.31
C GLN A 236 22.66 -11.95 -6.73
N TYR A 237 22.58 -10.79 -7.40
CA TYR A 237 21.33 -10.16 -7.83
C TYR A 237 20.97 -10.46 -9.30
N VAL A 238 21.86 -11.11 -10.06
CA VAL A 238 21.60 -11.48 -11.46
C VAL A 238 20.34 -12.35 -11.61
N PRO A 239 20.07 -13.36 -10.76
CA PRO A 239 18.84 -14.14 -10.87
C PRO A 239 17.57 -13.30 -10.69
N LEU A 240 17.57 -12.39 -9.70
CA LEU A 240 16.44 -11.49 -9.43
C LEU A 240 16.23 -10.51 -10.59
N TYR A 241 17.32 -9.93 -11.10
CA TYR A 241 17.27 -9.03 -12.25
C TYR A 241 16.66 -9.70 -13.49
N LYS A 242 17.06 -10.95 -13.79
CA LYS A 242 16.50 -11.70 -14.92
C LYS A 242 15.01 -11.90 -14.78
N ARG A 243 14.53 -12.29 -13.58
CA ARG A 243 13.09 -12.43 -13.34
C ARG A 243 12.33 -11.13 -13.48
N LEU A 244 12.87 -10.03 -12.95
CA LEU A 244 12.26 -8.71 -13.13
C LEU A 244 12.23 -8.30 -14.62
N ALA A 245 13.24 -8.66 -15.41
CA ALA A 245 13.28 -8.36 -16.83
C ALA A 245 12.25 -9.16 -17.66
N ASP A 246 11.88 -10.36 -17.19
CA ASP A 246 10.84 -11.20 -17.82
C ASP A 246 9.41 -10.71 -17.49
N MET A 247 9.24 -9.84 -16.49
CA MET A 247 7.95 -9.27 -16.10
C MET A 247 7.47 -8.15 -17.04
N THR A 248 6.16 -7.96 -17.09
CA THR A 248 5.55 -6.80 -17.77
C THR A 248 5.90 -5.49 -17.05
N MET A 249 5.53 -4.37 -17.67
CA MET A 249 5.82 -3.05 -17.08
C MET A 249 4.95 -2.80 -15.85
N SER A 250 3.66 -3.15 -15.90
CA SER A 250 2.75 -3.04 -14.74
C SER A 250 3.23 -3.87 -13.55
N GLN A 251 3.69 -5.10 -13.81
CA GLN A 251 4.23 -6.03 -12.83
C GLN A 251 5.46 -5.44 -12.14
N ARG A 252 6.44 -4.94 -12.92
CA ARG A 252 7.62 -4.26 -12.38
C ARG A 252 7.28 -3.02 -11.57
N ILE A 253 6.32 -2.20 -12.03
CA ILE A 253 5.85 -1.04 -11.27
C ILE A 253 5.27 -1.46 -9.92
N ARG A 254 4.46 -2.52 -9.88
CA ARG A 254 3.89 -3.04 -8.63
C ARG A 254 4.96 -3.68 -7.72
N ARG A 255 5.95 -4.39 -8.28
CA ARG A 255 7.14 -4.86 -7.53
C ARG A 255 7.90 -3.68 -6.92
N ALA A 256 8.05 -2.57 -7.63
CA ALA A 256 8.66 -1.35 -7.07
C ALA A 256 7.87 -0.79 -5.86
N MET A 257 6.55 -0.89 -5.85
CA MET A 257 5.69 -0.42 -4.75
C MET A 257 5.69 -1.37 -3.53
N LEU A 258 5.68 -2.68 -3.77
CA LEU A 258 5.45 -3.71 -2.74
C LEU A 258 6.70 -4.50 -2.33
N GLY A 259 7.67 -4.58 -3.24
CA GLY A 259 8.84 -5.42 -3.16
C GLY A 259 9.89 -4.94 -2.17
N SER A 260 10.94 -5.74 -2.04
CA SER A 260 12.06 -5.47 -1.12
C SER A 260 12.93 -4.33 -1.61
N ARG A 261 13.90 -3.93 -0.78
CA ARG A 261 14.90 -2.93 -1.12
C ARG A 261 15.69 -3.31 -2.38
N GLU A 262 16.06 -4.57 -2.51
CA GLU A 262 16.87 -5.10 -3.61
C GLU A 262 16.12 -4.94 -4.95
N GLU A 263 14.81 -5.22 -4.98
CA GLU A 263 13.97 -4.99 -6.15
C GLU A 263 13.92 -3.51 -6.51
N ARG A 264 13.69 -2.62 -5.54
CA ARG A 264 13.67 -1.16 -5.80
C ARG A 264 15.02 -0.67 -6.32
N MET A 265 16.12 -1.15 -5.76
CA MET A 265 17.49 -0.78 -6.17
C MET A 265 17.84 -1.30 -7.57
N LEU A 266 17.25 -2.41 -8.02
CA LEU A 266 17.35 -2.85 -9.42
C LEU A 266 16.44 -2.00 -10.32
N LEU A 267 15.16 -1.82 -9.96
CA LEU A 267 14.13 -1.16 -10.76
C LEU A 267 14.33 0.35 -10.92
N VAL A 268 15.05 1.02 -10.02
CA VAL A 268 15.39 2.45 -10.18
C VAL A 268 16.33 2.71 -11.37
N ARG A 269 17.02 1.68 -11.85
CA ARG A 269 17.88 1.69 -13.05
C ARG A 269 17.21 1.07 -14.27
N ASP A 270 15.90 0.81 -14.20
CA ASP A 270 15.18 0.20 -15.29
C ASP A 270 15.29 1.02 -16.57
N SER A 271 15.40 0.33 -17.71
CA SER A 271 15.46 0.98 -19.02
C SER A 271 14.18 1.78 -19.33
N ASN A 272 13.04 1.37 -18.76
CA ASN A 272 11.78 2.06 -18.88
C ASN A 272 11.64 3.14 -17.79
N ARG A 273 11.40 4.39 -18.21
CA ARG A 273 11.28 5.54 -17.32
C ARG A 273 10.07 5.47 -16.39
N LEU A 274 8.97 4.83 -16.78
CA LEU A 274 7.80 4.67 -15.93
C LEU A 274 8.13 3.75 -14.74
N VAL A 275 8.85 2.66 -14.97
CA VAL A 275 9.32 1.75 -13.92
C VAL A 275 10.30 2.44 -12.98
N ALA A 276 11.32 3.11 -13.54
CA ALA A 276 12.32 3.82 -12.75
C ALA A 276 11.71 4.95 -11.89
N SER A 277 10.76 5.69 -12.46
CA SER A 277 10.02 6.75 -11.74
C SER A 277 9.11 6.18 -10.66
N ALA A 278 8.46 5.05 -10.93
CA ALA A 278 7.69 4.34 -9.92
C ALA A 278 8.56 3.87 -8.76
N ALA A 279 9.72 3.23 -9.04
CA ALA A 279 10.62 2.72 -8.00
C ALA A 279 11.00 3.79 -6.97
N VAL A 280 11.34 5.01 -7.41
CA VAL A 280 11.71 6.11 -6.50
C VAL A 280 10.52 6.73 -5.75
N ARG A 281 9.28 6.52 -6.23
CA ARG A 281 8.03 6.94 -5.57
C ARG A 281 7.49 5.90 -4.59
N SER A 282 8.18 4.76 -4.44
CA SER A 282 7.73 3.68 -3.58
C SER A 282 7.48 4.16 -2.15
N PRO A 283 6.35 3.79 -1.52
CA PRO A 283 6.08 4.13 -0.12
C PRO A 283 7.04 3.44 0.86
N GLN A 284 7.81 2.45 0.39
CA GLN A 284 8.79 1.71 1.19
C GLN A 284 10.23 2.23 1.03
N MET A 285 10.44 3.23 0.16
CA MET A 285 11.76 3.83 -0.06
C MET A 285 12.30 4.48 1.23
N GLN A 286 13.56 4.21 1.56
CA GLN A 286 14.24 4.76 2.73
C GLN A 286 15.34 5.78 2.37
N GLU A 287 15.75 6.60 3.34
CA GLU A 287 16.77 7.63 3.12
C GLU A 287 18.12 7.04 2.65
N GLU A 288 18.52 5.89 3.21
CA GLU A 288 19.78 5.22 2.86
C GLU A 288 19.81 4.79 1.39
N GLU A 289 18.68 4.27 0.88
CA GLU A 289 18.51 3.94 -0.54
C GLU A 289 18.65 5.20 -1.40
N VAL A 290 17.99 6.29 -1.02
CA VAL A 290 18.03 7.56 -1.75
C VAL A 290 19.44 8.17 -1.77
N VAL A 291 20.22 7.99 -0.70
CA VAL A 291 21.64 8.39 -0.66
C VAL A 291 22.46 7.61 -1.70
N LEU A 292 22.26 6.30 -1.81
CA LEU A 292 22.92 5.46 -2.82
C LEU A 292 22.49 5.87 -4.25
N ILE A 293 21.19 6.00 -4.48
CA ILE A 293 20.61 6.36 -5.78
C ILE A 293 21.10 7.75 -6.25
N SER A 294 21.04 8.76 -5.37
CA SER A 294 21.42 10.14 -5.72
C SER A 294 22.91 10.29 -6.06
N ARG A 295 23.76 9.43 -5.52
CA ARG A 295 25.21 9.41 -5.81
C ARG A 295 25.53 8.79 -7.16
N ASN A 296 24.68 7.88 -7.66
CA ASN A 296 24.96 7.12 -8.87
C ASN A 296 24.77 7.94 -10.15
N ARG A 297 25.77 7.89 -11.04
CA ARG A 297 25.85 8.63 -12.30
C ARG A 297 25.09 7.99 -13.47
N ASN A 298 24.63 6.75 -13.32
CA ASN A 298 23.90 5.99 -14.33
C ASN A 298 22.37 5.98 -14.10
N ILE A 299 21.90 6.82 -13.19
CA ILE A 299 20.47 7.00 -12.93
C ILE A 299 19.86 8.02 -13.90
N SER A 300 18.60 7.79 -14.26
CA SER A 300 17.80 8.70 -15.10
C SER A 300 17.66 10.10 -14.46
N ASP A 301 17.69 11.14 -15.29
CA ASP A 301 17.50 12.53 -14.83
C ASP A 301 16.11 12.76 -14.21
N GLU A 302 15.12 11.97 -14.63
CA GLU A 302 13.76 11.98 -14.08
C GLU A 302 13.71 11.48 -12.64
N VAL A 303 14.43 10.40 -12.32
CA VAL A 303 14.54 9.89 -10.95
C VAL A 303 15.18 10.94 -10.04
N LEU A 304 16.29 11.55 -10.49
CA LEU A 304 16.98 12.60 -9.73
C LEU A 304 16.10 13.85 -9.57
N ARG A 305 15.27 14.17 -10.55
CA ARG A 305 14.27 15.24 -10.46
C ARG A 305 13.23 14.93 -9.39
N ILE A 306 12.68 13.71 -9.38
CA ILE A 306 11.70 13.28 -8.38
C ILE A 306 12.30 13.41 -6.98
N ILE A 307 13.50 12.85 -6.75
CA ILE A 307 14.21 12.95 -5.46
C ILE A 307 14.34 14.42 -5.03
N ALA A 308 14.76 15.29 -5.94
CA ALA A 308 15.00 16.70 -5.63
C ALA A 308 13.71 17.53 -5.42
N THR A 309 12.55 17.03 -5.86
CA THR A 309 11.26 17.68 -5.62
C THR A 309 10.54 17.13 -4.39
N THR A 310 10.97 15.99 -3.86
CA THR A 310 10.38 15.39 -2.66
C THR A 310 10.94 16.06 -1.39
N PRO A 311 10.08 16.71 -0.57
CA PRO A 311 10.54 17.42 0.62
C PRO A 311 11.20 16.52 1.66
N GLU A 312 10.78 15.26 1.73
CA GLU A 312 11.34 14.24 2.62
C GLU A 312 12.84 14.04 2.37
N TRP A 313 13.21 13.73 1.12
CA TRP A 313 14.59 13.47 0.71
C TRP A 313 15.48 14.70 0.74
N THR A 314 14.93 15.87 0.41
CA THR A 314 15.70 17.11 0.37
C THR A 314 16.04 17.66 1.75
N LYS A 315 15.51 17.12 2.87
CA LYS A 315 15.98 17.47 4.22
C LYS A 315 17.45 17.07 4.42
N SER A 316 17.84 15.93 3.88
CA SER A 316 19.18 15.37 4.00
C SER A 316 20.24 16.22 3.30
N TYR A 317 21.28 16.61 4.04
CA TYR A 317 22.41 17.32 3.47
C TYR A 317 23.16 16.46 2.44
N THR A 318 23.31 15.17 2.72
CA THR A 318 23.99 14.22 1.85
C THR A 318 23.28 14.09 0.51
N VAL A 319 21.95 13.93 0.51
CA VAL A 319 21.15 13.88 -0.72
C VAL A 319 21.30 15.17 -1.52
N LYS A 320 21.18 16.35 -0.88
CA LYS A 320 21.40 17.64 -1.56
C LYS A 320 22.78 17.72 -2.20
N ARG A 321 23.83 17.32 -1.49
CA ARG A 321 25.21 17.33 -2.01
C ARG A 321 25.34 16.38 -3.20
N ASN A 322 24.87 15.15 -3.07
CA ASN A 322 24.92 14.14 -4.13
C ASN A 322 24.22 14.64 -5.41
N LEU A 323 23.03 15.22 -5.28
CA LEU A 323 22.29 15.81 -6.41
C LEU A 323 23.03 16.97 -7.09
N VAL A 324 23.80 17.77 -6.35
CA VAL A 324 24.58 18.87 -6.96
C VAL A 324 25.83 18.33 -7.65
N GLU A 325 26.44 17.28 -7.11
CA GLU A 325 27.63 16.65 -7.67
C GLU A 325 27.34 15.74 -8.87
N ASN A 326 26.11 15.23 -8.98
CA ASN A 326 25.71 14.29 -10.01
C ASN A 326 25.54 14.99 -11.38
N PRO A 327 26.26 14.56 -12.43
CA PRO A 327 26.17 15.17 -13.76
C PRO A 327 24.81 14.98 -14.45
N ARG A 328 24.03 13.98 -14.04
CA ARG A 328 22.70 13.68 -14.61
C ARG A 328 21.60 14.52 -13.97
N THR A 329 21.85 15.17 -12.83
CA THR A 329 20.84 16.02 -12.21
C THR A 329 20.52 17.22 -13.10
N PRO A 330 19.24 17.52 -13.38
CA PRO A 330 18.87 18.68 -14.17
C PRO A 330 19.49 19.97 -13.63
N VAL A 331 20.15 20.75 -14.52
CA VAL A 331 20.97 21.91 -14.14
C VAL A 331 20.21 22.92 -13.27
N LEU A 332 18.93 23.16 -13.55
CA LEU A 332 18.08 24.08 -12.78
C LEU A 332 17.90 23.62 -11.33
N VAL A 333 17.74 22.31 -11.13
CA VAL A 333 17.58 21.69 -9.82
C VAL A 333 18.91 21.78 -9.05
N ALA A 334 19.99 21.33 -9.65
CA ALA A 334 21.33 21.38 -9.03
C ALA A 334 21.71 22.81 -8.63
N THR A 335 21.51 23.79 -9.53
CA THR A 335 21.81 25.20 -9.28
C THR A 335 21.02 25.77 -8.09
N ARG A 336 19.75 25.39 -7.94
CA ARG A 336 18.93 25.80 -6.78
C ARG A 336 19.48 25.20 -5.47
N LEU A 337 19.97 23.97 -5.51
CA LEU A 337 20.48 23.27 -4.33
C LEU A 337 21.84 23.80 -3.84
N VAL A 338 22.66 24.38 -4.72
CA VAL A 338 23.96 24.99 -4.39
C VAL A 338 23.88 25.93 -3.18
N GLN A 339 22.82 26.74 -3.07
CA GLN A 339 22.71 27.73 -1.99
C GLN A 339 22.66 27.11 -0.58
N HIS A 340 22.26 25.84 -0.50
CA HIS A 340 22.10 25.09 0.75
C HIS A 340 23.37 24.32 1.15
N LEU A 341 24.43 24.37 0.34
CA LEU A 341 25.67 23.66 0.63
C LEU A 341 26.62 24.43 1.57
N ARG A 342 27.45 23.68 2.29
CA ARG A 342 28.51 24.21 3.14
C ARG A 342 29.65 24.77 2.29
N GLU A 343 30.39 25.72 2.85
CA GLU A 343 31.45 26.42 2.12
C GLU A 343 32.58 25.48 1.64
N SER A 344 32.93 24.47 2.45
CA SER A 344 33.92 23.44 2.08
C SER A 344 33.54 22.75 0.77
N ASP A 345 32.28 22.34 0.66
CA ASP A 345 31.79 21.50 -0.42
C ASP A 345 31.58 22.33 -1.68
N LEU A 346 31.14 23.59 -1.53
CA LEU A 346 31.08 24.56 -2.63
C LEU A 346 32.43 24.80 -3.29
N ARG A 347 33.51 24.89 -2.51
CA ARG A 347 34.87 25.00 -3.05
C ARG A 347 35.28 23.73 -3.81
N GLY A 348 34.85 22.56 -3.34
CA GLY A 348 35.02 21.29 -4.03
C GLY A 348 34.28 21.26 -5.37
N ILE A 349 32.99 21.59 -5.38
CA ILE A 349 32.13 21.64 -6.57
C ILE A 349 32.66 22.61 -7.62
N ALA A 350 33.13 23.79 -7.21
CA ALA A 350 33.71 24.80 -8.11
C ALA A 350 34.96 24.32 -8.87
N LYS A 351 35.62 23.26 -8.37
CA LYS A 351 36.83 22.63 -8.96
C LYS A 351 36.56 21.24 -9.55
N SER A 352 35.44 20.61 -9.22
CA SER A 352 35.14 19.22 -9.59
C SER A 352 35.07 19.05 -11.11
N LYS A 353 35.64 17.98 -11.67
CA LYS A 353 35.48 17.67 -13.11
C LYS A 353 34.13 17.02 -13.42
N ASN A 354 33.44 16.50 -12.40
CA ASN A 354 32.23 15.70 -12.55
C ASN A 354 30.94 16.54 -12.66
N VAL A 355 31.04 17.85 -12.44
CA VAL A 355 29.90 18.78 -12.41
C VAL A 355 29.86 19.62 -13.69
N THR A 356 28.67 19.98 -14.15
CA THR A 356 28.46 20.83 -15.33
C THR A 356 28.93 22.27 -15.09
N SER A 357 29.36 22.99 -16.15
CA SER A 357 29.84 24.37 -16.02
C SER A 357 28.85 25.32 -15.32
N PRO A 358 27.54 25.31 -15.64
CA PRO A 358 26.60 26.23 -15.01
C PRO A 358 26.51 26.06 -13.48
N VAL A 359 26.60 24.81 -13.00
CA VAL A 359 26.55 24.51 -11.56
C VAL A 359 27.85 24.95 -10.87
N LYS A 360 29.01 24.81 -11.53
CA LYS A 360 30.29 25.37 -11.02
C LYS A 360 30.23 26.87 -10.88
N ASP A 361 29.72 27.55 -11.89
CA ASP A 361 29.63 29.00 -11.90
C ASP A 361 28.62 29.49 -10.85
N ALA A 362 27.53 28.76 -10.64
CA ALA A 362 26.61 29.01 -9.52
C ALA A 362 27.30 28.86 -8.16
N ALA A 363 28.11 27.81 -7.97
CA ALA A 363 28.86 27.61 -6.73
C ALA A 363 29.88 28.72 -6.48
N ARG A 364 30.62 29.17 -7.52
CA ARG A 364 31.56 30.29 -7.44
C ARG A 364 30.88 31.60 -7.05
N ARG A 365 29.79 31.96 -7.75
CA ARG A 365 28.99 33.16 -7.44
C ARG A 365 28.45 33.14 -6.01
N HIS A 366 28.00 31.99 -5.52
CA HIS A 366 27.50 31.87 -4.15
C HIS A 366 28.61 32.01 -3.11
N LEU A 367 29.81 31.48 -3.38
CA LEU A 367 30.99 31.68 -2.53
C LEU A 367 31.41 33.15 -2.48
N GLU A 368 31.37 33.87 -3.61
CA GLU A 368 31.68 35.30 -3.66
C GLU A 368 30.67 36.12 -2.85
N ARG A 369 29.37 35.83 -2.98
CA ARG A 369 28.31 36.49 -2.21
C ARG A 369 28.40 36.29 -0.70
N ARG A 370 29.00 35.19 -0.22
CA ARG A 370 29.20 34.95 1.22
C ARG A 370 30.43 35.68 1.80
N LYS A 371 31.33 36.16 0.94
CA LYS A 371 32.54 36.90 1.33
C LYS A 371 32.33 38.41 1.36
N SER A 372 31.38 38.91 0.56
CA SER A 372 30.84 40.27 0.68
C SER A 372 29.84 40.34 1.82
#